data_AF-A0A3C0IW49-F1
#
_entry.id   AF-A0A3C0IW49-F1
#
_cell.length_a   1.000
_cell.length_b   1.000
_cell.length_c   1.000
_cell.angle_alpha   90.00
_cell.angle_beta   90.00
_cell.angle_gamma   90.00
#
_symmetry.space_group_name_H-M   'P 1'
#
loop_
_entity.id
_entity.type
_entity.pdbx_description
1 polymer ?
#
loop_
_entity_poly.entity_id
_entity_poly.type
_entity_poly.pdbx_seq_one_letter_code
_entity_poly.pdbx_strand_id
1 'polypeptide(L)' 'TFAVDKLKAKRVAIVHDNTTFGKGLAEAARRPLLAQKKAEIVFYDAITPGERDFTAILLNMGKQNPDVVYFTGYYSEA' A
#
# COMPACT_ATOMS: atom_id res chain seq x y z
N THR A 1 1.24 14.75 -0.68
CA THR A 1 2.33 13.79 -0.33
C THR A 1 3.24 13.61 -1.53
N PHE A 2 4.42 13.00 -1.40
CA PHE A 2 5.29 12.74 -2.58
C PHE A 2 4.53 12.01 -3.71
N ALA A 3 3.74 10.99 -3.39
CA ALA A 3 2.91 10.26 -4.35
C ALA A 3 1.99 11.16 -5.19
N VAL A 4 1.32 12.12 -4.57
CA VAL A 4 0.38 13.00 -5.28
C VAL A 4 1.07 14.23 -5.87
N ASP A 5 1.92 14.90 -5.10
CA ASP A 5 2.44 16.22 -5.48
C ASP A 5 3.63 16.11 -6.45
N LYS A 6 4.41 15.02 -6.36
CA LYS A 6 5.58 14.78 -7.23
C LYS A 6 5.30 13.72 -8.28
N LEU A 7 4.82 12.53 -7.88
CA LEU A 7 4.53 11.45 -8.84
C LEU A 7 3.20 11.63 -9.58
N LYS A 8 2.37 12.59 -9.15
CA LYS A 8 1.05 12.88 -9.75
C LYS A 8 0.08 11.69 -9.74
N ALA A 9 0.32 10.71 -8.86
CA ALA A 9 -0.52 9.53 -8.73
C ALA A 9 -1.97 9.91 -8.41
N LYS A 10 -2.90 9.23 -9.07
CA LYS A 10 -4.35 9.35 -8.89
C LYS A 10 -4.94 8.10 -8.24
N ARG A 11 -4.29 6.95 -8.41
CA ARG A 11 -4.71 5.65 -7.88
C ARG A 11 -3.58 5.07 -7.05
N VAL A 12 -3.78 4.95 -5.75
CA VAL A 12 -2.76 4.47 -4.80
C VAL A 12 -3.19 3.11 -4.24
N ALA A 13 -2.30 2.14 -4.31
CA ALA A 13 -2.41 0.89 -3.56
C ALA A 13 -1.50 0.94 -2.34
N ILE A 14 -1.99 0.47 -1.18
CA ILE A 14 -1.21 0.31 0.04
C ILE A 14 -1.30 -1.16 0.47
N VAL A 15 -0.17 -1.78 0.73
CA VAL A 15 -0.08 -3.16 1.20
C VAL A 15 0.80 -3.21 2.45
N HIS A 16 0.42 -4.00 3.45
CA HIS A 16 1.24 -4.15 4.65
C HIS A 16 1.49 -5.61 5.05
N ASP A 17 2.60 -5.88 5.72
CA ASP A 17 3.00 -7.21 6.19
C ASP A 17 2.17 -7.78 7.35
N ASN A 18 1.09 -7.10 7.73
CA ASN A 18 0.16 -7.46 8.80
C ASN A 18 0.74 -7.35 10.23
N THR A 19 2.01 -6.96 10.37
CA THR A 19 2.62 -6.65 11.67
C THR A 19 2.09 -5.31 12.20
N THR A 20 2.18 -5.09 13.52
CA THR A 20 1.80 -3.80 14.12
C THR A 20 2.60 -2.64 13.53
N PHE A 21 3.88 -2.87 13.26
CA PHE A 21 4.76 -1.87 12.64
C PHE A 21 4.33 -1.54 11.21
N GLY A 22 4.17 -2.55 10.34
CA GLY A 22 3.71 -2.36 8.97
C GLY A 22 2.36 -1.65 8.91
N LYS A 23 1.39 -2.09 9.72
CA LYS A 23 0.08 -1.44 9.85
C LYS A 23 0.17 0.02 10.27
N GLY A 24 1.03 0.33 11.25
CA GLY A 24 1.22 1.71 11.72
C GLY A 24 1.72 2.64 10.61
N LEU A 25 2.68 2.17 9.81
CA LEU A 25 3.21 2.91 8.65
C LEU A 25 2.16 3.05 7.53
N ALA A 26 1.42 1.98 7.23
CA ALA A 26 0.35 2.00 6.24
C ALA A 26 -0.70 3.05 6.57
N GLU A 27 -1.16 3.09 7.83
CA GLU A 27 -2.14 4.08 8.29
C GLU A 27 -1.57 5.50 8.30
N ALA A 28 -0.30 5.67 8.69
CA ALA A 28 0.38 6.96 8.63
C ALA A 28 0.47 7.51 7.19
N ALA A 29 0.66 6.65 6.19
CA ALA A 29 0.65 7.04 4.78
C ALA A 29 -0.78 7.26 4.24
N ARG A 30 -1.75 6.45 4.67
CA ARG A 30 -3.16 6.50 4.25
C ARG A 30 -3.86 7.78 4.68
N ARG A 31 -3.66 8.21 5.93
CA ARG A 31 -4.28 9.41 6.51
C ARG A 31 -4.11 10.69 5.67
N PRO A 32 -2.91 11.12 5.29
CA PRO A 32 -2.73 12.33 4.49
C PRO A 32 -3.28 12.18 3.06
N LEU A 33 -3.28 10.97 2.48
CA LEU A 33 -3.89 10.74 1.17
C LEU A 33 -5.41 10.97 1.21
N LEU A 34 -6.08 10.42 2.24
CA LEU A 34 -7.52 10.63 2.47
C LEU A 34 -7.84 12.11 2.73
N ALA A 35 -7.02 12.80 3.53
CA ALA A 35 -7.24 14.21 3.85
C ALA A 35 -7.09 15.13 2.63
N GLN A 36 -6.14 14.83 1.73
CA GLN A 36 -5.88 15.66 0.55
C GLN A 36 -6.94 15.51 -0.55
N LYS A 37 -7.63 14.37 -0.63
CA LYS A 37 -8.65 14.07 -1.67
C LYS A 37 -8.16 14.31 -3.11
N LYS A 38 -6.86 14.20 -3.35
CA LYS A 38 -6.22 14.39 -4.66
C LYS A 38 -5.93 13.09 -5.40
N ALA A 39 -6.04 11.96 -4.69
CA ALA A 39 -5.88 10.60 -5.19
C ALA A 39 -6.85 9.67 -4.44
N GLU A 40 -7.23 8.59 -5.11
CA GLU A 40 -8.06 7.50 -4.59
C GLU A 40 -7.16 6.38 -4.06
N ILE A 41 -7.49 5.84 -2.89
CA ILE A 41 -6.88 4.59 -2.41
C ILE A 41 -7.71 3.45 -2.99
N VAL A 42 -7.19 2.83 -4.04
CA VAL A 42 -7.89 1.81 -4.83
C VAL A 42 -7.67 0.41 -4.28
N PHE A 43 -6.67 0.24 -3.42
CA PHE A 43 -6.35 -1.01 -2.78
C PHE A 43 -5.72 -0.74 -1.41
N TYR A 44 -6.22 -1.43 -0.37
CA TYR A 44 -5.67 -1.41 0.97
C TYR A 44 -5.84 -2.80 1.58
N ASP A 45 -4.76 -3.57 1.69
CA ASP A 45 -4.83 -4.94 2.17
C ASP A 45 -3.53 -5.40 2.84
N ALA A 46 -3.56 -6.59 3.44
CA ALA A 46 -2.45 -7.20 4.14
C ALA A 46 -1.92 -8.43 3.39
N ILE A 47 -0.62 -8.69 3.45
CA ILE A 47 -0.09 -10.03 3.19
C ILE A 47 -0.07 -10.85 4.48
N THR A 48 -0.14 -12.18 4.36
CA THR A 48 -0.02 -13.06 5.52
C THR A 48 1.47 -13.23 5.89
N PRO A 49 1.86 -13.08 7.17
CA PRO A 49 3.24 -13.36 7.58
C PRO A 49 3.65 -14.80 7.25
N GLY A 50 4.84 -14.96 6.65
CA GLY A 50 5.37 -16.28 6.26
C GLY A 50 4.77 -16.86 4.97
N GLU A 51 3.79 -16.19 4.35
CA GLU A 51 3.29 -16.56 3.04
C GLU A 51 4.38 -16.40 1.98
N ARG A 52 4.42 -17.34 1.03
CA ARG A 52 5.38 -17.34 -0.08
C ARG A 52 4.70 -17.20 -1.44
N ASP A 53 3.38 -17.39 -1.49
CA ASP A 53 2.58 -17.19 -2.68
C ASP A 53 1.75 -15.92 -2.54
N PHE A 54 2.13 -14.89 -3.28
CA PHE A 54 1.43 -13.59 -3.29
C PHE A 54 0.55 -13.43 -4.53
N THR A 55 0.31 -14.49 -5.30
CA THR A 55 -0.37 -14.40 -6.60
C THR A 55 -1.78 -13.83 -6.46
N ALA A 56 -2.55 -14.29 -5.47
CA ALA A 56 -3.93 -13.84 -5.28
C ALA A 56 -4.03 -12.34 -4.99
N ILE A 57 -3.23 -11.83 -4.05
CA ILE A 57 -3.23 -10.41 -3.68
C ILE A 57 -2.70 -9.54 -4.83
N LEU A 58 -1.67 -9.99 -5.54
CA LEU A 58 -1.12 -9.28 -6.70
C LEU A 58 -2.13 -9.20 -7.85
N LEU A 59 -2.87 -10.28 -8.14
CA LEU A 59 -3.92 -10.29 -9.15
C LEU A 59 -5.08 -9.37 -8.76
N ASN A 60 -5.50 -9.38 -7.49
CA ASN A 60 -6.57 -8.49 -7.02
C ASN A 60 -6.15 -7.02 -7.09
N MET A 61 -4.95 -6.68 -6.59
CA MET A 61 -4.39 -5.34 -6.64
C MET A 61 -4.19 -4.87 -8.10
N GLY A 62 -3.67 -5.74 -8.97
CA GLY A 62 -3.45 -5.43 -10.38
C GLY A 62 -4.74 -5.06 -11.13
N LYS A 63 -5.87 -5.72 -10.81
CA LYS A 63 -7.20 -5.36 -11.35
C LYS A 63 -7.65 -3.96 -10.95
N GLN A 64 -7.16 -3.44 -9.82
CA GLN A 64 -7.43 -2.08 -9.38
C GLN A 64 -6.59 -1.04 -10.15
N ASN A 65 -5.64 -1.46 -10.99
CA ASN A 65 -4.82 -0.59 -11.84
C ASN A 65 -4.24 0.62 -11.07
N PRO A 66 -3.45 0.41 -10.00
CA PRO A 66 -2.84 1.50 -9.25
C PRO A 66 -1.68 2.13 -10.02
N ASP A 67 -1.51 3.45 -9.88
CA ASP A 67 -0.36 4.18 -10.44
C ASP A 67 0.90 3.95 -9.59
N VAL A 68 0.71 3.76 -8.29
CA VAL A 68 1.78 3.52 -7.31
C VAL A 68 1.33 2.50 -6.27
N VAL A 69 2.28 1.68 -5.83
CA VAL A 69 2.11 0.73 -4.73
C VAL A 69 3.03 1.15 -3.59
N TYR A 70 2.47 1.28 -2.39
CA TYR A 70 3.23 1.52 -1.16
C TYR A 70 3.15 0.28 -0.27
N PHE A 71 4.25 -0.47 -0.21
CA PHE A 71 4.37 -1.62 0.68
C PHE A 71 5.01 -1.21 2.01
N THR A 72 4.49 -1.72 3.11
CA THR A 72 5.00 -1.45 4.47
C THR A 72 5.19 -2.76 5.23
N GLY A 73 6.37 -2.93 5.81
CA GLY A 73 6.65 -4.10 6.59
C GLY A 73 8.10 -4.16 7.02
N TYR A 74 8.42 -5.18 7.82
CA TYR A 74 9.79 -5.47 8.17
C TYR A 74 10.51 -6.10 6.98
N TYR A 75 11.63 -5.47 6.60
CA TYR A 75 12.67 -6.19 5.90
C TYR A 75 13.40 -7.03 6.95
N SER A 76 13.22 -8.34 6.97
CA SER A 76 14.09 -9.18 7.78
C SER A 76 15.49 -9.08 7.18
N GLU A 77 16.35 -8.28 7.79
CA GLU A 77 17.79 -8.36 7.58
C GLU A 77 18.18 -9.80 7.94
N ALA A 78 18.51 -10.58 6.91
CA ALA A 78 19.05 -11.92 7.06
C ALA A 78 20.48 -11.86 7.59
#